data_AF-A0A7X6XE23-F1
#
_entry.id   AF-A0A7X6XE23-F1
#
_cell.length_a   1.000
_cell.length_b   1.000
_cell.length_c   1.000
_cell.angle_alpha   90.00
_cell.angle_beta   90.00
_cell.angle_gamma   90.00
#
_symmetry.space_group_name_H-M   'P 1'
#
loop_
_entity.id
_entity.type
_entity.pdbx_description
1 polymer ?
#
loop_
_entity_poly.entity_id
_entity_poly.type
_entity_poly.pdbx_seq_one_letter_code
_entity_poly.pdbx_strand_id
1 'polypeptide(L)'
;MKTLRSILTFYKSFAFASILITLASAVVIYFSGSKGVFMIQGFFWFKIFSLGAIFYINNTYKKDEYYYYKNLGISKLMLWIPTLVFDLTLFLVTIITIAIHNYEALP
;
A
#
# COMPACT_ATOMS: atom_id res chain seq x y z
N MET A 1 -3.27 22.91 -6.04
CA MET A 1 -2.05 22.10 -6.23
C MET A 1 -1.19 21.89 -4.98
N LYS A 2 -1.25 22.75 -3.94
CA LYS A 2 -0.43 22.60 -2.72
C LYS A 2 -0.77 21.33 -1.90
N THR A 3 -2.05 20.98 -1.77
CA THR A 3 -2.50 19.79 -1.02
C THR A 3 -2.07 18.47 -1.66
N LEU A 4 -2.21 18.34 -2.99
CA LEU A 4 -1.77 17.16 -3.73
C LEU A 4 -0.26 16.94 -3.59
N ARG A 5 0.54 18.02 -3.69
CA ARG A 5 1.99 17.96 -3.47
C ARG A 5 2.30 17.45 -2.05
N SER A 6 1.60 17.94 -1.03
CA SER A 6 1.80 17.49 0.35
C SER A 6 1.48 16.00 0.54
N ILE A 7 0.37 15.52 -0.04
CA ILE A 7 -0.01 14.10 0.00
C ILE A 7 1.04 13.23 -0.71
N LEU A 8 1.54 13.66 -1.87
CA LEU A 8 2.58 12.94 -2.60
C LEU A 8 3.91 12.90 -1.83
N THR A 9 4.32 14.01 -1.21
CA THR A 9 5.51 14.03 -0.36
C THR A 9 5.35 13.09 0.84
N PHE A 10 4.17 13.08 1.46
CA PHE A 10 3.87 12.17 2.57
C PHE A 10 3.92 10.70 2.13
N TYR A 11 3.32 10.37 0.97
CA TYR A 11 3.34 9.01 0.41
C TYR A 11 4.76 8.52 0.10
N LYS A 12 5.62 9.38 -0.49
CA LYS A 12 7.03 9.04 -0.78
C LYS A 12 7.80 8.53 0.44
N SER A 13 7.39 8.93 1.63
CA SER A 13 8.04 8.60 2.88
C SER A 13 7.95 7.11 3.27
N PHE A 14 7.00 6.36 2.67
CA PHE A 14 6.84 4.92 2.87
C PHE A 14 6.51 4.14 1.58
N ALA A 15 6.29 4.82 0.46
CA ALA A 15 5.94 4.23 -0.82
C ALA A 15 6.91 3.12 -1.24
N PHE A 16 8.23 3.33 -1.04
CA PHE A 16 9.23 2.33 -1.38
C PHE A 16 9.01 1.00 -0.65
N ALA A 17 8.85 1.05 0.68
CA ALA A 17 8.61 -0.15 1.49
C ALA A 17 7.29 -0.83 1.09
N SER A 18 6.24 -0.04 0.87
CA SER A 18 4.93 -0.57 0.52
C SER A 18 4.88 -1.20 -0.87
N ILE A 19 5.55 -0.60 -1.86
CA ILE A 19 5.68 -1.13 -3.22
C ILE A 19 6.49 -2.42 -3.20
N LEU A 20 7.57 -2.51 -2.42
CA LEU A 20 8.34 -3.75 -2.28
C LEU A 20 7.48 -4.89 -1.73
N ILE A 21 6.62 -4.62 -0.74
CA ILE A 21 5.68 -5.60 -0.20
C ILE A 21 4.70 -6.06 -1.28
N THR A 22 4.14 -5.11 -2.04
CA THR A 22 3.24 -5.42 -3.16
C THR A 22 3.93 -6.29 -4.21
N LEU A 23 5.14 -5.93 -4.65
CA LEU A 23 5.91 -6.69 -5.63
C LEU A 23 6.30 -8.08 -5.11
N ALA A 24 6.72 -8.20 -3.86
CA ALA A 24 7.06 -9.49 -3.26
C ALA A 24 5.84 -10.42 -3.24
N SER A 25 4.67 -9.93 -2.82
CA SER A 25 3.44 -10.73 -2.85
C SER A 25 3.02 -11.13 -4.27
N ALA A 26 3.13 -10.20 -5.22
CA ALA A 26 2.83 -10.42 -6.63
C ALA A 26 3.71 -11.53 -7.24
N VAL A 27 5.02 -11.48 -6.97
CA VAL A 27 5.99 -12.48 -7.43
C VAL A 27 5.67 -13.86 -6.86
N VAL A 28 5.36 -13.96 -5.56
CA VAL A 28 5.01 -15.25 -4.94
C VAL A 28 3.74 -15.84 -5.53
N ILE A 29 2.70 -15.02 -5.76
CA ILE A 29 1.46 -15.48 -6.40
C ILE A 29 1.75 -15.94 -7.82
N TYR A 30 2.53 -15.17 -8.59
CA TYR A 30 2.90 -15.50 -9.97
C TYR A 30 3.56 -16.89 -10.07
N PHE A 31 4.60 -17.14 -9.28
CA PHE A 31 5.31 -18.44 -9.28
C PHE A 31 4.51 -19.61 -8.71
N SER A 32 3.43 -19.34 -7.96
CA SER A 32 2.56 -20.38 -7.40
C SER A 32 1.51 -20.90 -8.40
N GLY A 33 1.40 -20.29 -9.59
CA GLY A 33 0.43 -20.67 -10.61
C GLY A 33 -1.01 -20.61 -10.10
N SER A 34 -1.81 -21.63 -10.41
CA SER A 34 -3.23 -21.71 -10.02
C SER A 34 -3.47 -21.78 -8.51
N LYS A 35 -2.50 -22.30 -7.74
CA LYS A 35 -2.58 -22.33 -6.26
C LYS A 35 -2.41 -20.95 -5.63
N GLY A 36 -1.90 -19.97 -6.39
CA GLY A 36 -1.72 -18.59 -5.93
C GLY A 36 -3.04 -17.92 -5.50
N VAL A 37 -4.18 -18.33 -6.07
CA VAL A 37 -5.51 -17.79 -5.72
C VAL A 37 -5.83 -17.99 -4.24
N PHE A 38 -5.49 -19.15 -3.66
CA PHE A 38 -5.71 -19.42 -2.23
C PHE A 38 -4.83 -18.57 -1.31
N MET A 39 -3.71 -18.05 -1.83
CA MET A 39 -2.78 -17.22 -1.05
C MET A 39 -3.25 -15.76 -0.94
N ILE A 40 -4.18 -15.32 -1.79
CA ILE A 40 -4.68 -13.93 -1.82
C ILE A 40 -5.20 -13.48 -0.46
N GLN A 41 -5.96 -14.34 0.24
CA GLN A 41 -6.51 -14.01 1.56
C GLN A 41 -5.39 -13.76 2.59
N GLY A 42 -4.34 -14.58 2.58
CA GLY A 42 -3.18 -14.40 3.45
C GLY A 42 -2.42 -13.11 3.15
N PHE A 43 -2.16 -12.85 1.87
CA PHE A 43 -1.48 -11.62 1.46
C PHE A 43 -2.30 -10.35 1.70
N PHE A 44 -3.64 -10.44 1.62
CA PHE A 44 -4.52 -9.33 1.97
C PHE A 44 -4.34 -8.93 3.44
N TRP A 45 -4.42 -9.89 4.37
CA TRP A 45 -4.20 -9.60 5.79
C TRP A 45 -2.79 -9.12 6.08
N PHE A 46 -1.78 -9.75 5.45
CA PHE A 46 -0.40 -9.29 5.54
C PHE A 46 -0.25 -7.83 5.11
N LYS A 47 -0.90 -7.42 4.00
CA LYS A 47 -0.90 -6.03 3.54
C LYS A 47 -1.55 -5.09 4.57
N ILE A 48 -2.70 -5.45 5.13
CA ILE A 48 -3.37 -4.66 6.17
C ILE A 48 -2.47 -4.48 7.40
N PHE A 49 -1.83 -5.55 7.88
CA PHE A 49 -0.89 -5.45 9.01
C PHE A 49 0.32 -4.59 8.67
N SER A 50 0.88 -4.71 7.46
CA SER A 50 2.00 -3.88 7.04
C SER A 50 1.65 -2.38 6.99
N LEU A 51 0.45 -2.04 6.50
CA LEU A 51 -0.05 -0.67 6.50
C LEU A 51 -0.28 -0.15 7.92
N GLY A 52 -0.78 -0.99 8.82
CA GLY A 52 -0.88 -0.69 10.26
C GLY A 52 0.48 -0.41 10.90
N ALA A 53 1.49 -1.22 10.58
CA ALA A 53 2.85 -1.01 11.06
C ALA A 53 3.46 0.30 10.51
N ILE A 54 3.29 0.58 9.21
CA ILE A 54 3.69 1.84 8.58
C ILE A 54 2.98 3.03 9.25
N PHE A 55 1.68 2.89 9.54
CA PHE A 55 0.90 3.91 10.24
C PHE A 55 1.46 4.18 11.63
N TYR A 56 1.74 3.14 12.40
CA TYR A 56 2.33 3.26 13.73
C TYR A 56 3.71 3.92 13.70
N ILE A 57 4.61 3.44 12.85
CA ILE A 57 5.98 3.96 12.74
C ILE A 57 5.97 5.44 12.35
N ASN A 58 5.18 5.83 11.34
CA ASN A 58 5.13 7.24 10.94
C ASN A 58 4.50 8.12 12.04
N ASN A 59 3.47 7.65 12.76
CA ASN A 59 2.88 8.41 13.86
C ASN A 59 3.84 8.60 15.05
N THR A 60 4.70 7.63 15.32
CA THR A 60 5.68 7.71 16.41
C THR A 60 6.91 8.53 16.03
N TYR A 61 7.52 8.27 14.87
CA TYR A 61 8.82 8.83 14.50
C TYR A 61 8.73 10.12 13.67
N LYS A 62 7.61 10.37 12.96
CA LYS A 62 7.44 11.56 12.12
C LYS A 62 6.40 12.53 12.68
N LYS A 63 6.27 12.54 14.02
CA LYS A 63 5.36 13.45 14.73
C LYS A 63 5.55 14.91 14.32
N ASP A 64 6.80 15.31 14.05
CA ASP A 64 7.17 16.68 13.75
C ASP A 64 6.74 17.11 12.33
N GLU A 65 6.74 16.18 11.37
CA GLU A 65 6.24 16.44 10.01
C GLU A 65 4.74 16.77 10.01
N TYR A 66 3.96 16.21 10.94
CA TYR A 66 2.54 16.54 11.04
C TYR A 66 2.30 18.00 11.47
N TYR A 67 3.21 18.63 12.20
CA TYR A 67 3.07 20.07 12.52
C TYR A 67 3.23 20.92 11.26
N TYR A 68 4.16 20.55 10.37
CA TYR A 68 4.31 21.22 9.08
C TYR A 68 3.03 21.14 8.25
N TYR A 69 2.45 19.94 8.13
CA TYR A 69 1.19 19.76 7.39
C TYR A 69 0.00 20.48 8.05
N LYS A 70 -0.06 20.50 9.39
CA LYS A 70 -1.09 21.22 10.14
C LYS A 70 -1.00 22.73 9.91
N ASN A 71 0.21 23.31 9.86
CA ASN A 71 0.41 24.73 9.55
C ASN A 71 -0.05 25.10 8.13
N LEU A 72 -0.07 24.13 7.21
CA LEU A 72 -0.65 24.26 5.87
C LEU A 72 -2.17 24.02 5.82
N GLY A 73 -2.82 23.81 6.97
CA GLY A 73 -4.25 23.52 7.07
C GLY A 73 -4.64 22.09 6.71
N ILE A 74 -3.68 21.17 6.60
CA ILE A 74 -3.93 19.77 6.21
C ILE A 74 -3.99 18.90 7.45
N SER A 75 -5.12 18.19 7.64
CA SER A 75 -5.28 17.26 8.76
C SER A 75 -4.55 15.93 8.50
N LYS A 76 -4.22 15.20 9.58
CA LYS A 76 -3.62 13.86 9.46
C LYS A 76 -4.48 12.90 8.63
N LEU A 77 -5.80 12.97 8.78
CA LEU A 77 -6.75 12.14 8.03
C LEU A 77 -6.69 12.44 6.52
N MET A 78 -6.55 13.71 6.14
CA MET A 78 -6.39 14.11 4.73
C MET A 78 -5.08 13.63 4.10
N LEU A 79 -4.07 13.25 4.90
CA LEU A 79 -2.84 12.61 4.41
C LEU A 79 -3.02 11.09 4.34
N TRP A 80 -3.53 10.49 5.42
CA TRP A 80 -3.61 9.04 5.57
C TRP A 80 -4.65 8.38 4.67
N ILE A 81 -5.90 8.88 4.64
CA ILE A 81 -6.98 8.24 3.88
C ILE A 81 -6.60 8.09 2.40
N PRO A 82 -6.24 9.16 1.66
CA PRO A 82 -5.95 9.00 0.23
C PRO A 82 -4.72 8.15 -0.03
N THR A 83 -3.70 8.18 0.83
CA THR A 83 -2.50 7.37 0.64
C THR A 83 -2.72 5.89 0.92
N LEU A 84 -3.47 5.56 1.98
CA LEU A 84 -3.85 4.17 2.30
C LEU A 84 -4.79 3.60 1.24
N VAL A 85 -5.78 4.37 0.80
CA VAL A 85 -6.73 3.94 -0.24
C VAL A 85 -6.00 3.70 -1.55
N PHE A 86 -5.14 4.63 -1.98
CA PHE A 86 -4.36 4.48 -3.20
C PHE A 86 -3.46 3.22 -3.13
N ASP A 87 -2.74 3.05 -2.03
CA ASP A 87 -1.80 1.95 -1.86
C ASP A 87 -2.49 0.57 -1.80
N LEU A 88 -3.60 0.48 -1.06
CA LEU A 88 -4.41 -0.74 -1.01
C LEU A 88 -5.05 -1.06 -2.36
N THR A 89 -5.52 -0.04 -3.08
CA THR A 89 -6.09 -0.22 -4.44
C THR A 89 -5.02 -0.73 -5.40
N LEU A 90 -3.83 -0.12 -5.39
CA LEU A 90 -2.70 -0.57 -6.20
C LEU A 90 -2.33 -2.03 -5.90
N PHE A 91 -2.32 -2.41 -4.63
CA PHE A 91 -2.08 -3.79 -4.21
C PHE A 91 -3.15 -4.75 -4.72
N LEU A 92 -4.43 -4.44 -4.51
CA LEU A 92 -5.56 -5.29 -4.93
C LEU A 92 -5.59 -5.48 -6.43
N VAL A 93 -5.45 -4.39 -7.21
CA VAL A 93 -5.39 -4.46 -8.67
C VAL A 93 -4.25 -5.38 -9.11
N THR A 94 -3.05 -5.20 -8.54
CA THR A 94 -1.87 -6.00 -8.90
C THR A 94 -2.09 -7.49 -8.66
N ILE A 95 -2.54 -7.89 -7.47
CA ILE A 95 -2.71 -9.31 -7.13
C ILE A 95 -3.87 -9.94 -7.89
N ILE A 96 -4.96 -9.20 -8.15
CA ILE A 96 -6.11 -9.71 -8.90
C ILE A 96 -5.72 -9.93 -10.36
N THR A 97 -5.02 -8.98 -10.99
CA THR A 97 -4.54 -9.13 -12.38
C THR A 97 -3.64 -10.35 -12.53
N ILE A 98 -2.71 -10.57 -11.59
CA ILE A 98 -1.83 -11.75 -11.62
C ILE A 98 -2.61 -13.04 -11.38
N ALA A 99 -3.57 -13.03 -10.47
CA ALA A 99 -4.40 -14.20 -10.20
C ALA A 99 -5.25 -14.60 -11.40
N ILE A 100 -5.83 -13.63 -12.11
CA ILE A 100 -6.58 -13.87 -13.36
C ILE A 100 -5.65 -14.46 -14.42
N HIS A 101 -4.48 -13.85 -14.63
CA HIS A 101 -3.50 -14.35 -15.60
C HIS A 101 -3.08 -15.80 -15.31
N ASN A 102 -2.81 -16.12 -14.04
CA ASN A 102 -2.44 -17.48 -13.62
C ASN A 102 -3.58 -18.50 -13.76
N TYR A 103 -4.83 -18.04 -13.68
CA TYR A 103 -6.00 -18.90 -13.88
C TYR A 103 -6.22 -19.19 -15.37
N GLU A 104 -6.08 -18.19 -16.24
CA GLU A 104 -6.21 -18.35 -17.70
C GLU A 104 -5.05 -19.13 -18.34
N ALA A 105 -3.88 -19.16 -17.70
CA ALA A 105 -2.71 -19.90 -18.17
C ALA A 105 -2.76 -21.42 -17.87
N LEU A 106 -3.86 -21.93 -17.32
CA LEU A 106 -4.10 -23.37 -17.17
C LEU A 106 -4.51 -23.98 -18.52
N PRO A 107 -3.94 -25.15 -18.92
CA PRO A 107 -4.40 -25.90 -20.09
C PRO A 107 -5.80 -26.51 -19.88
#